data_AF-A0A432G8B6-F1
#
_entry.id   AF-A0A432G8B6-F1
#
_cell.length_a   1.000
_cell.length_b   1.000
_cell.length_c   1.000
_cell.angle_alpha   90.00
_cell.angle_beta   90.00
_cell.angle_gamma   90.00
#
_symmetry.space_group_name_H-M   'P 1'
#
loop_
_entity.id
_entity.type
_entity.pdbx_description
1 polymer ?
#
loop_
_entity_poly.entity_id
_entity_poly.type
_entity_poly.pdbx_seq_one_letter_code
_entity_poly.pdbx_strand_id
1 'polypeptide(L)'
;MIKVNGFAQMVTEDADWAEIEVPYYLKTGKNLFTIFVQTETGQSEQEFIVTYEPQKKDWKKPPPLNGVVMFGQTNSDNILSAQEGKSKTSASKNDLLLSAAYAFELNEESAVSLNAVLKFDRHQNRSLAAEEVLFRQFSTEYRHKNLLGLDLKTGLGQSVISVKDANPPDPKKAGEFRQDLQSLFLFVDSKKHWG
;
A
#
# COMPACT_ATOMS: atom_id res chain seq x y z
N MET A 1 -10.53 -26.83 -53.10
CA MET A 1 -11.39 -26.21 -52.05
C MET A 1 -10.78 -26.48 -50.68
N ILE A 2 -10.59 -25.44 -49.86
CA ILE A 2 -10.15 -25.59 -48.47
C ILE A 2 -11.30 -25.15 -47.55
N LYS A 3 -11.52 -25.91 -46.46
CA LYS A 3 -12.43 -25.53 -45.37
C LYS A 3 -11.68 -25.57 -44.05
N VAL A 4 -11.89 -24.56 -43.22
CA VAL A 4 -11.39 -24.56 -41.83
C VAL A 4 -12.59 -24.47 -40.89
N ASN A 5 -12.73 -25.46 -40.00
CA ASN A 5 -13.89 -25.60 -39.11
C ASN A 5 -15.24 -25.52 -39.86
N GLY A 6 -15.29 -26.08 -41.09
CA GLY A 6 -16.47 -26.07 -41.95
C GLY A 6 -16.67 -24.82 -42.81
N PHE A 7 -15.92 -23.74 -42.60
CA PHE A 7 -16.01 -22.51 -43.40
C PHE A 7 -15.10 -22.59 -44.62
N ALA A 8 -15.65 -22.37 -45.81
CA ALA A 8 -14.90 -22.37 -47.06
C ALA A 8 -13.95 -21.16 -47.14
N GLN A 9 -12.74 -21.42 -47.60
CA GLN A 9 -11.69 -20.42 -47.76
C GLN A 9 -11.40 -20.23 -49.25
N MET A 10 -11.26 -18.98 -49.68
CA MET A 10 -10.87 -18.68 -51.06
C MET A 10 -9.40 -19.01 -51.24
N VAL A 11 -9.08 -19.70 -52.31
CA VAL A 11 -7.72 -20.11 -52.67
C VAL A 11 -7.49 -19.71 -54.12
N THR A 12 -6.31 -19.17 -54.42
CA THR A 12 -5.92 -18.83 -55.77
C THR A 12 -5.79 -20.12 -56.61
N GLU A 13 -6.25 -20.07 -57.85
CA GLU A 13 -6.14 -21.18 -58.80
C GLU A 13 -4.65 -21.53 -59.02
N ASP A 14 -4.32 -22.82 -59.11
CA ASP A 14 -2.95 -23.37 -59.25
C ASP A 14 -1.93 -23.04 -58.14
N ALA A 15 -2.39 -22.64 -56.95
CA ALA A 15 -1.50 -22.35 -55.83
C ALA A 15 -1.05 -23.60 -55.05
N ASP A 16 0.26 -23.78 -54.89
CA ASP A 16 0.87 -24.85 -54.08
C ASP A 16 0.77 -24.60 -52.55
N TRP A 17 0.39 -23.37 -52.14
CA TRP A 17 0.20 -22.98 -50.74
C TRP A 17 -0.87 -21.88 -50.62
N ALA A 18 -1.49 -21.76 -49.44
CA ALA A 18 -2.46 -20.72 -49.15
C ALA A 18 -2.31 -20.23 -47.70
N GLU A 19 -2.36 -18.91 -47.52
CA GLU A 19 -2.48 -18.29 -46.19
C GLU A 19 -3.96 -18.02 -45.90
N ILE A 20 -4.42 -18.42 -44.71
CA ILE A 20 -5.83 -18.40 -44.36
C ILE A 20 -6.01 -17.62 -43.06
N GLU A 21 -6.70 -16.49 -43.15
CA GLU A 21 -7.14 -15.74 -41.98
C GLU A 21 -8.51 -16.24 -41.52
N VAL A 22 -8.56 -16.82 -40.31
CA VAL A 22 -9.82 -17.27 -39.70
C VAL A 22 -10.18 -16.33 -38.55
N PRO A 23 -11.31 -15.59 -38.61
CA PRO A 23 -11.77 -14.78 -37.49
C PRO A 23 -12.28 -15.70 -36.38
N TYR A 24 -11.38 -16.15 -35.50
CA TYR A 24 -11.67 -17.07 -34.42
C TYR A 24 -11.23 -16.49 -33.07
N TYR A 25 -12.17 -16.45 -32.11
CA TYR A 25 -11.87 -16.12 -30.73
C TYR A 25 -11.45 -17.38 -29.97
N LEU A 26 -10.16 -17.50 -29.64
CA LEU A 26 -9.64 -18.61 -28.86
C LEU A 26 -10.31 -18.64 -27.48
N LYS A 27 -10.89 -19.78 -27.12
CA LYS A 27 -11.36 -20.04 -25.76
C LYS A 27 -10.17 -20.40 -24.89
N THR A 28 -10.23 -20.04 -23.61
CA THR A 28 -9.23 -20.50 -22.63
C THR A 28 -9.17 -22.03 -22.62
N GLY A 29 -7.96 -22.58 -22.76
CA GLY A 29 -7.71 -24.01 -22.87
C GLY A 29 -7.47 -24.48 -24.31
N LYS A 30 -7.83 -25.73 -24.60
CA LYS A 30 -7.58 -26.37 -25.90
C LYS A 30 -8.67 -25.99 -26.91
N ASN A 31 -8.27 -25.44 -28.05
CA ASN A 31 -9.14 -25.15 -29.19
C ASN A 31 -8.78 -26.10 -30.34
N LEU A 32 -9.72 -26.94 -30.75
CA LEU A 32 -9.56 -27.85 -31.88
C LEU A 32 -9.87 -27.13 -33.19
N PHE A 33 -9.00 -27.32 -34.17
CA PHE A 33 -9.19 -26.85 -35.53
C PHE A 33 -9.10 -28.03 -36.50
N THR A 34 -10.04 -28.08 -37.43
CA THR A 34 -10.11 -29.11 -38.46
C THR A 34 -9.96 -28.43 -39.81
N ILE A 35 -8.89 -28.78 -40.54
CA ILE A 35 -8.64 -28.34 -41.91
C ILE A 35 -9.03 -29.48 -42.84
N PHE A 36 -9.93 -29.19 -43.76
CA PHE A 36 -10.32 -30.09 -44.83
C PHE A 36 -9.88 -29.52 -46.17
N VAL A 37 -9.12 -30.30 -46.93
CA VAL A 37 -8.62 -29.95 -48.26
C VAL A 37 -9.18 -30.93 -49.27
N GLN A 38 -9.82 -30.41 -50.32
CA GLN A 38 -10.30 -31.18 -51.45
C GLN A 38 -9.65 -30.68 -52.74
N THR A 39 -9.00 -31.60 -53.45
CA THR A 39 -8.38 -31.42 -54.77
C THR A 39 -9.07 -32.34 -55.78
N GLU A 40 -8.73 -32.21 -57.07
CA GLU A 40 -9.23 -33.13 -58.11
C GLU A 40 -8.77 -34.57 -57.88
N THR A 41 -7.58 -34.75 -57.28
CA THR A 41 -6.94 -36.05 -57.08
C THR A 41 -7.27 -36.71 -55.75
N GLY A 42 -7.96 -36.01 -54.84
CA GLY A 42 -8.31 -36.56 -53.53
C GLY A 42 -8.70 -35.55 -52.47
N GLN A 43 -9.02 -36.07 -51.28
CA GLN A 43 -9.41 -35.30 -50.10
C GLN A 43 -8.49 -35.64 -48.92
N SER A 44 -8.21 -34.66 -48.08
CA SER A 44 -7.42 -34.81 -46.86
C SER A 44 -8.02 -33.98 -45.74
N GLU A 45 -7.99 -34.52 -44.53
CA GLU A 45 -8.47 -33.88 -43.31
C GLU A 45 -7.37 -33.94 -42.24
N GLN A 46 -7.08 -32.80 -41.63
CA GLN A 46 -6.06 -32.68 -40.59
C GLN A 46 -6.62 -31.87 -39.42
N GLU A 47 -6.43 -32.40 -38.22
CA GLU A 47 -6.75 -31.72 -36.99
C GLU A 47 -5.50 -31.17 -36.31
N PHE A 48 -5.61 -29.99 -35.71
CA PHE A 48 -4.59 -29.42 -34.84
C PHE A 48 -5.23 -28.70 -33.65
N ILE A 49 -4.48 -28.60 -32.55
CA ILE A 49 -4.96 -28.02 -31.30
C ILE A 49 -4.14 -26.77 -30.97
N VAL A 50 -4.82 -25.65 -30.77
CA VAL A 50 -4.22 -24.41 -30.25
C VAL A 50 -4.63 -24.24 -28.80
N THR A 51 -3.64 -24.28 -27.91
CA THR A 51 -3.86 -24.03 -26.47
C THR A 51 -3.70 -22.54 -26.20
N TYR A 52 -4.75 -21.89 -25.70
CA TYR A 52 -4.72 -20.50 -25.25
C TYR A 52 -4.82 -20.44 -23.73
N GLU A 53 -3.74 -20.01 -23.09
CA GLU A 53 -3.70 -19.74 -21.66
C GLU A 53 -3.50 -18.23 -21.46
N PRO A 54 -4.57 -17.48 -21.13
CA PRO A 54 -4.42 -16.07 -20.83
C PRO A 54 -3.53 -15.93 -19.59
N GLN A 55 -2.57 -15.01 -19.62
CA GLN A 55 -1.77 -14.73 -18.44
C GLN A 55 -2.70 -14.34 -17.30
N LYS A 56 -2.72 -15.17 -16.24
CA LYS A 56 -3.40 -14.81 -15.00
C LYS A 56 -2.67 -13.59 -14.45
N LYS A 57 -3.32 -12.43 -14.49
CA LYS A 57 -2.94 -11.33 -13.62
C LYS A 57 -3.27 -11.79 -12.20
N ASP A 58 -2.29 -12.37 -11.53
CA ASP A 58 -2.39 -12.63 -10.10
C ASP A 58 -2.54 -11.27 -9.43
N TRP A 59 -3.78 -10.93 -9.07
CA TRP A 59 -4.04 -9.82 -8.17
C TRP A 59 -3.41 -10.18 -6.84
N LYS A 60 -2.19 -9.68 -6.62
CA LYS A 60 -1.56 -9.69 -5.30
C LYS A 60 -2.57 -9.07 -4.34
N LYS A 61 -2.99 -9.84 -3.34
CA LYS A 61 -3.91 -9.35 -2.32
C LYS A 61 -3.30 -8.08 -1.72
N PRO A 62 -4.09 -7.01 -1.53
CA PRO A 62 -3.57 -5.83 -0.89
C PRO A 62 -3.01 -6.22 0.48
N PRO A 63 -1.81 -5.76 0.81
CA PRO A 63 -1.20 -6.03 2.11
C PRO A 63 -2.11 -5.54 3.24
N PRO A 64 -2.14 -6.23 4.39
CA PRO A 64 -3.02 -5.87 5.49
C PRO A 64 -2.60 -4.53 6.08
N LEU A 65 -3.59 -3.71 6.46
CA LEU A 65 -3.36 -2.54 7.29
C LEU A 65 -2.97 -3.01 8.70
N ASN A 66 -1.77 -2.64 9.14
CA ASN A 66 -1.32 -2.89 10.50
C ASN A 66 -1.63 -1.67 11.36
N GLY A 67 -2.21 -1.87 12.54
CA GLY A 67 -2.53 -0.76 13.43
C GLY A 67 -2.57 -1.15 14.89
N VAL A 68 -2.41 -0.15 15.75
CA VAL A 68 -2.39 -0.29 17.21
C VAL A 68 -3.23 0.84 17.80
N VAL A 69 -4.09 0.48 18.76
CA VAL A 69 -4.86 1.43 19.57
C VAL A 69 -4.55 1.16 21.03
N MET A 70 -4.13 2.18 21.76
CA MET A 70 -3.82 2.09 23.19
C MET A 70 -4.55 3.20 23.95
N PHE A 71 -5.22 2.81 25.03
CA PHE A 71 -5.82 3.72 26.00
C PHE A 71 -5.02 3.64 27.29
N GLY A 72 -4.67 4.79 27.86
CA GLY A 72 -3.93 4.90 29.11
C GLY A 72 -4.62 5.86 30.07
N GLN A 73 -4.38 5.64 31.35
CA GLN A 73 -4.67 6.61 32.39
C GLN A 73 -3.44 6.76 33.27
N THR A 74 -3.02 7.99 33.48
CA THR A 74 -1.87 8.34 34.30
C THR A 74 -2.34 9.16 35.48
N ASN A 75 -1.95 8.78 36.69
CA ASN A 75 -2.13 9.56 37.91
C ASN A 75 -0.75 9.94 38.45
N SER A 76 -0.53 11.20 38.80
CA SER A 76 0.74 11.69 39.32
C SER A 76 0.51 12.74 40.39
N ASP A 77 1.31 12.70 41.45
CA ASP A 77 1.37 13.72 42.49
C ASP A 77 2.15 14.97 42.05
N ASN A 78 2.86 14.90 40.92
CA ASN A 78 3.59 15.99 40.31
C ASN A 78 3.45 15.98 38.77
N ILE A 79 2.22 16.10 38.28
CA ILE A 79 1.87 15.94 36.86
C ILE A 79 2.59 16.94 35.94
N LEU A 80 2.91 18.13 36.46
CA LEU A 80 3.60 19.21 35.74
C LEU A 80 5.12 19.16 35.89
N SER A 81 5.66 18.12 36.56
CA SER A 81 7.10 17.99 36.82
C SER A 81 7.71 19.24 37.48
N ALA A 82 7.04 19.78 38.50
CA ALA A 82 7.53 20.94 39.25
C ALA A 82 8.88 20.61 39.92
N GLN A 83 9.81 21.57 39.86
CA GLN A 83 11.13 21.49 40.48
C GLN A 83 11.03 21.38 42.00
N GLU A 84 12.09 20.84 42.62
CA GLU A 84 12.19 20.68 44.06
C GLU A 84 12.06 22.04 44.79
N GLY A 85 11.25 22.07 45.85
CA GLY A 85 10.91 23.30 46.58
C GLY A 85 9.75 24.12 46.01
N LYS A 86 9.23 23.80 44.80
CA LYS A 86 7.99 24.39 44.28
C LYS A 86 6.77 23.52 44.60
N SER A 87 5.59 24.15 44.60
CA SER A 87 4.33 23.43 44.82
C SER A 87 4.10 22.40 43.72
N LYS A 88 3.89 21.14 44.12
CA LYS A 88 3.56 20.04 43.22
C LYS A 88 2.08 20.04 42.92
N THR A 89 1.73 19.67 41.69
CA THR A 89 0.33 19.54 41.26
C THR A 89 -0.02 18.08 41.10
N SER A 90 -0.89 17.57 41.97
CA SER A 90 -1.47 16.24 41.84
C SER A 90 -2.63 16.28 40.85
N ALA A 91 -2.58 15.42 39.82
CA ALA A 91 -3.67 15.29 38.87
C ALA A 91 -3.62 13.95 38.13
N SER A 92 -4.65 13.75 37.32
CA SER A 92 -4.84 12.60 36.45
C SER A 92 -5.07 13.04 35.01
N LYS A 93 -4.57 12.23 34.07
CA LYS A 93 -4.82 12.40 32.63
C LYS A 93 -5.13 11.07 31.96
N ASN A 94 -5.88 11.12 30.87
CA ASN A 94 -6.14 10.00 29.99
C ASN A 94 -5.35 10.18 28.71
N ASP A 95 -4.77 9.12 28.19
CA ASP A 95 -3.96 9.11 26.98
C ASP A 95 -4.61 8.18 25.94
N LEU A 96 -4.63 8.60 24.67
CA LEU A 96 -5.01 7.79 23.52
C LEU A 96 -3.86 7.79 22.52
N LEU A 97 -3.41 6.61 22.10
CA LEU A 97 -2.46 6.43 20.99
C LEU A 97 -3.11 5.59 19.90
N LEU A 98 -3.10 6.12 18.68
CA LEU A 98 -3.49 5.45 17.45
C LEU A 98 -2.27 5.39 16.53
N SER A 99 -1.94 4.21 16.06
CA SER A 99 -0.89 4.01 15.05
C SER A 99 -1.44 3.17 13.91
N ALA A 100 -1.14 3.55 12.68
CA ALA A 100 -1.52 2.83 11.47
C ALA A 100 -0.36 2.82 10.49
N ALA A 101 -0.14 1.67 9.85
CA ALA A 101 0.92 1.43 8.90
C ALA A 101 0.39 0.60 7.74
N TYR A 102 0.65 1.05 6.52
CA TYR A 102 0.25 0.36 5.29
C TYR A 102 1.44 0.27 4.35
N ALA A 103 1.79 -0.94 3.91
CA ALA A 103 2.99 -1.21 3.11
C ALA A 103 2.62 -1.70 1.72
N PHE A 104 2.83 -0.92 0.68
CA PHE A 104 2.66 -1.31 -0.72
C PHE A 104 3.90 -2.07 -1.22
N GLU A 105 3.74 -3.31 -1.65
CA GLU A 105 4.79 -4.04 -2.36
C GLU A 105 4.88 -3.53 -3.80
N LEU A 106 6.05 -3.01 -4.20
CA LEU A 106 6.30 -2.59 -5.58
C LEU A 106 6.76 -3.77 -6.43
N ASN A 107 7.63 -4.62 -5.88
CA ASN A 107 8.09 -5.88 -6.45
C ASN A 107 8.50 -6.84 -5.30
N GLU A 108 9.14 -7.97 -5.62
CA GLU A 108 9.55 -8.96 -4.60
C GLU A 108 10.63 -8.43 -3.63
N GLU A 109 11.38 -7.43 -4.05
CA GLU A 109 12.54 -6.90 -3.34
C GLU A 109 12.25 -5.54 -2.69
N SER A 110 11.25 -4.80 -3.15
CA SER A 110 11.01 -3.42 -2.73
C SER A 110 9.56 -3.14 -2.33
N ALA A 111 9.42 -2.28 -1.33
CA ALA A 111 8.14 -1.87 -0.79
C ALA A 111 8.18 -0.40 -0.33
N VAL A 112 7.03 0.26 -0.38
CA VAL A 112 6.83 1.60 0.17
C VAL A 112 5.79 1.50 1.28
N SER A 113 6.09 2.04 2.46
CA SER A 113 5.17 2.07 3.59
C SER A 113 4.75 3.48 3.94
N LEU A 114 3.48 3.67 4.27
CA LEU A 114 2.94 4.88 4.87
C LEU A 114 2.62 4.59 6.33
N ASN A 115 3.15 5.41 7.23
CA ASN A 115 2.90 5.31 8.66
C ASN A 115 2.28 6.60 9.19
N ALA A 116 1.28 6.46 10.05
CA ALA A 116 0.63 7.56 10.75
C ALA A 116 0.53 7.23 12.25
N VAL A 117 0.89 8.20 13.09
CA VAL A 117 0.73 8.11 14.54
C VAL A 117 -0.03 9.34 15.02
N LEU A 118 -1.07 9.12 15.81
CA LEU A 118 -1.79 10.12 16.55
C LEU A 118 -1.69 9.78 18.02
N LYS A 119 -1.23 10.72 18.84
CA LYS A 119 -1.31 10.61 20.29
C LYS A 119 -1.96 11.86 20.83
N PHE A 120 -2.94 11.70 21.70
CA PHE A 120 -3.62 12.80 22.36
C PHE A 120 -3.76 12.47 23.84
N ASP A 121 -3.59 13.48 24.68
CA ASP A 121 -3.91 13.37 26.10
C ASP A 121 -4.92 14.41 26.56
N ARG A 122 -5.64 14.05 27.63
CA ARG A 122 -6.69 14.87 28.21
C ARG A 122 -6.56 14.85 29.72
N HIS A 123 -6.43 16.02 30.33
CA HIS A 123 -6.45 16.13 31.79
C HIS A 123 -7.87 16.01 32.33
N GLN A 124 -8.04 15.34 33.48
CA GLN A 124 -9.35 15.28 34.14
C GLN A 124 -9.68 16.64 34.80
N ASN A 125 -8.66 17.34 35.28
CA ASN A 125 -8.79 18.68 35.84
C ASN A 125 -8.77 19.73 34.71
N ARG A 126 -9.85 20.51 34.57
CA ARG A 126 -10.00 21.53 33.52
C ARG A 126 -9.01 22.69 33.64
N SER A 127 -8.47 22.96 34.83
CA SER A 127 -7.42 23.98 34.99
C SER A 127 -6.11 23.63 34.28
N LEU A 128 -5.90 22.34 34.00
CA LEU A 128 -4.75 21.82 33.25
C LEU A 128 -5.08 21.58 31.77
N ALA A 129 -6.21 22.09 31.27
CA ALA A 129 -6.58 21.91 29.87
C ALA A 129 -5.55 22.53 28.91
N ALA A 130 -4.86 23.60 29.33
CA ALA A 130 -3.78 24.22 28.57
C ALA A 130 -2.57 23.30 28.37
N GLU A 131 -2.44 22.25 29.17
CA GLU A 131 -1.32 21.30 29.12
C GLU A 131 -1.65 20.05 28.29
N GLU A 132 -2.88 19.97 27.75
CA GLU A 132 -3.26 18.88 26.84
C GLU A 132 -2.43 18.94 25.56
N VAL A 133 -1.88 17.79 25.14
CA VAL A 133 -0.99 17.66 24.00
C VAL A 133 -1.61 16.77 22.93
N LEU A 134 -1.50 17.22 21.67
CA LEU A 134 -1.79 16.46 20.47
C LEU A 134 -0.51 16.28 19.65
N PHE A 135 -0.04 15.05 19.57
CA PHE A 135 1.06 14.63 18.71
C PHE A 135 0.53 13.96 17.45
N ARG A 136 1.02 14.42 16.30
CA ARG A 136 0.71 13.87 14.97
C ARG A 136 2.03 13.58 14.27
N GLN A 137 2.17 12.38 13.74
CA GLN A 137 3.30 12.03 12.89
C GLN A 137 2.82 11.31 11.64
N PHE A 138 3.40 11.69 10.50
CA PHE A 138 3.22 11.04 9.22
C PHE A 138 4.60 10.74 8.64
N SER A 139 4.78 9.57 8.04
CA SER A 139 6.03 9.23 7.35
C SER A 139 5.80 8.26 6.21
N THR A 140 6.67 8.39 5.20
CA THR A 140 6.80 7.45 4.10
C THR A 140 8.16 6.77 4.21
N GLU A 141 8.18 5.45 4.15
CA GLU A 141 9.37 4.61 4.14
C GLU A 141 9.47 3.88 2.81
N TYR A 142 10.66 3.83 2.23
CA TYR A 142 11.02 2.94 1.13
C TYR A 142 11.98 1.88 1.66
N ARG A 143 11.70 0.61 1.36
CA ARG A 143 12.55 -0.53 1.68
C ARG A 143 12.95 -1.24 0.40
N HIS A 144 14.22 -1.61 0.29
CA HIS A 144 14.76 -2.44 -0.77
C HIS A 144 15.62 -3.56 -0.17
N LYS A 145 15.27 -4.81 -0.46
CA LYS A 145 16.01 -6.00 -0.05
C LYS A 145 17.12 -6.28 -1.04
N ASN A 146 18.27 -6.70 -0.55
CA ASN A 146 19.39 -7.16 -1.38
C ASN A 146 19.91 -6.11 -2.41
N LEU A 147 19.80 -4.82 -2.13
CA LEU A 147 20.44 -3.79 -2.94
C LEU A 147 21.95 -3.86 -2.70
N LEU A 148 22.72 -4.35 -3.68
CA LEU A 148 24.17 -4.52 -3.57
C LEU A 148 24.59 -5.37 -2.35
N GLY A 149 23.79 -6.37 -1.98
CA GLY A 149 24.02 -7.23 -0.80
C GLY A 149 23.60 -6.59 0.54
N LEU A 150 22.84 -5.50 0.50
CA LEU A 150 22.31 -4.80 1.68
C LEU A 150 20.79 -4.73 1.66
N ASP A 151 20.18 -4.81 2.85
CA ASP A 151 18.80 -4.38 3.02
C ASP A 151 18.81 -2.89 3.35
N LEU A 152 18.32 -2.08 2.42
CA LEU A 152 18.23 -0.62 2.56
C LEU A 152 16.82 -0.22 2.98
N LYS A 153 16.74 0.70 3.94
CA LYS A 153 15.53 1.43 4.30
C LYS A 153 15.82 2.92 4.32
N THR A 154 14.97 3.69 3.68
CA THR A 154 15.06 5.15 3.68
C THR A 154 13.68 5.72 3.91
N GLY A 155 13.55 6.80 4.67
CA GLY A 155 12.25 7.42 4.84
C GLY A 155 12.32 8.89 5.13
N LEU A 156 11.17 9.52 4.93
CA LEU A 156 10.93 10.91 5.22
C LEU A 156 9.64 11.03 6.02
N GLY A 157 9.58 12.01 6.90
CA GLY A 157 8.38 12.24 7.67
C GLY A 157 8.34 13.59 8.31
N GLN A 158 7.19 13.83 8.91
CA GLN A 158 6.86 15.04 9.63
C GLN A 158 6.22 14.66 10.95
N SER A 159 6.62 15.34 12.01
CA SER A 159 5.95 15.29 13.31
C SER A 159 5.51 16.68 13.73
N VAL A 160 4.34 16.78 14.32
CA VAL A 160 3.76 18.01 14.85
C VAL A 160 3.32 17.76 16.28
N ILE A 161 3.80 18.59 17.19
CA ILE A 161 3.31 18.68 18.57
C ILE A 161 2.44 19.93 18.63
N SER A 162 1.22 19.77 19.11
CA SER A 162 0.28 20.86 19.33
C SER A 162 -0.16 20.84 20.78
N VAL A 163 -0.30 22.03 21.35
CA VAL A 163 -0.76 22.23 22.73
C VAL A 163 -2.08 22.98 22.65
N LYS A 164 -2.99 22.69 23.58
CA LYS A 164 -4.31 23.32 23.57
C LYS A 164 -4.23 24.79 23.99
N ASP A 165 -4.82 25.67 23.19
CA ASP A 165 -4.85 27.09 23.50
C ASP A 165 -5.98 27.41 24.48
N ALA A 166 -5.61 27.72 25.72
CA ALA A 166 -6.56 28.07 26.77
C ALA A 166 -7.02 29.54 26.73
N ASN A 167 -6.30 30.43 26.02
CA ASN A 167 -6.66 31.83 25.95
C ASN A 167 -6.22 32.49 24.62
N PRO A 168 -6.81 32.07 23.48
CA PRO A 168 -6.43 32.59 22.18
C PRO A 168 -6.89 34.05 22.00
N PRO A 169 -6.19 34.83 21.16
CA PRO A 169 -6.59 36.20 20.80
C PRO A 169 -7.97 36.28 20.13
N ASP A 170 -8.36 35.20 19.43
CA ASP A 170 -9.69 35.04 18.85
C ASP A 170 -10.50 34.07 19.73
N PRO A 171 -11.57 34.53 20.41
CA PRO A 171 -12.37 33.69 21.30
C PRO A 171 -13.05 32.51 20.58
N LYS A 172 -13.18 32.55 19.24
CA LYS A 172 -13.71 31.42 18.46
C LYS A 172 -12.77 30.22 18.40
N LYS A 173 -11.48 30.41 18.70
CA LYS A 173 -10.45 29.37 18.69
C LYS A 173 -10.20 28.78 20.08
N ALA A 174 -10.97 29.20 21.09
CA ALA A 174 -10.80 28.74 22.46
C ALA A 174 -10.97 27.23 22.55
N GLY A 175 -9.93 26.54 23.03
CA GLY A 175 -9.90 25.09 23.13
C GLY A 175 -9.43 24.35 21.87
N GLU A 176 -9.00 25.04 20.82
CA GLU A 176 -8.32 24.44 19.68
C GLU A 176 -6.86 24.09 20.01
N PHE A 177 -6.33 23.09 19.31
CA PHE A 177 -4.91 22.74 19.37
C PHE A 177 -4.10 23.67 18.49
N ARG A 178 -3.25 24.49 19.11
CA ARG A 178 -2.30 25.33 18.42
C ARG A 178 -1.01 24.55 18.18
N GLN A 179 -0.50 24.62 16.96
CA GLN A 179 0.79 24.05 16.64
C GLN A 179 1.90 24.76 17.43
N ASP A 180 2.68 23.97 18.16
CA ASP A 180 3.80 24.45 18.97
C ASP A 180 5.14 24.09 18.29
N LEU A 181 5.33 22.80 17.98
CA LEU A 181 6.53 22.31 17.29
C LEU A 181 6.15 21.57 16.01
N GLN A 182 6.88 21.83 14.93
CA GLN A 182 6.85 21.05 13.70
C GLN A 182 8.27 20.66 13.31
N SER A 183 8.48 19.37 13.08
CA SER A 183 9.77 18.82 12.69
C SER A 183 9.62 18.00 11.42
N LEU A 184 10.58 18.15 10.52
CA LEU A 184 10.79 17.25 9.38
C LEU A 184 11.98 16.35 9.71
N PHE A 185 11.86 15.07 9.36
CA PHE A 185 12.94 14.12 9.59
C PHE A 185 13.16 13.24 8.36
N LEU A 186 14.42 12.83 8.21
CA LEU A 186 14.89 11.89 7.22
C LEU A 186 15.63 10.79 7.97
N PHE A 187 15.45 9.55 7.56
CA PHE A 187 16.19 8.43 8.13
C PHE A 187 16.69 7.49 7.03
N VAL A 188 17.85 6.91 7.28
CA VAL A 188 18.47 5.89 6.45
C VAL A 188 18.95 4.79 7.39
N ASP A 189 18.53 3.57 7.11
CA ASP A 189 18.95 2.36 7.82
C ASP A 189 19.42 1.35 6.78
N SER A 190 20.53 0.68 7.07
CA SER A 190 21.10 -0.33 6.17
C SER A 190 21.58 -1.51 6.98
N LYS A 191 21.12 -2.70 6.61
CA LYS A 191 21.54 -3.95 7.25
C LYS A 191 22.29 -4.82 6.26
N LYS A 192 23.53 -5.18 6.60
CA LYS A 192 24.32 -6.14 5.84
C LYS A 192 24.04 -7.56 6.33
N HIS A 193 23.66 -8.46 5.44
CA HIS A 193 23.66 -9.88 5.75
C HIS A 193 25.11 -10.38 5.70
N TRP A 194 25.60 -10.90 6.82
CA TRP A 194 26.83 -11.70 6.85
C TRP A 194 26.40 -13.14 6.62
N GLY A 195 26.79 -13.68 5.46
CA GLY A 195 26.77 -15.12 5.19
C GLY A 195 27.99 -15.79 5.82
#